data_AF-A0A2R5F879-F1
#
_entry.id   AF-A0A2R5F879-F1
#
_cell.length_a   1.000
_cell.length_b   1.000
_cell.length_c   1.000
_cell.angle_alpha   90.00
_cell.angle_beta   90.00
_cell.angle_gamma   90.00
#
_symmetry.space_group_name_H-M   'P 1'
#
loop_
_entity.id
_entity.type
_entity.pdbx_description
1 polymer ?
#
loop_
_entity_poly.entity_id
_entity_poly.type
_entity_poly.pdbx_seq_one_letter_code
_entity_poly.pdbx_strand_id
1 'polypeptide(L)'
;MNEYLTYIAIGVGILFLSLLVPGLKMVAEGIIKAGVDFIIEIMKHKATFLIWGIKTLVGDHARVLQHAFQSQDTLDPTQRVRRAAEGYDE
;
A
#
# COMPACT_ATOMS: atom_id res chain seq x y z
N MET A 1 17.49 6.73 1.08
CA MET A 1 16.76 6.78 -0.20
C MET A 1 16.14 5.41 -0.42
N ASN A 2 14.84 5.31 -0.71
CA ASN A 2 14.16 4.02 -0.77
C ASN A 2 14.64 3.21 -1.99
N GLU A 3 15.22 2.03 -1.79
CA GLU A 3 15.83 1.21 -2.84
C GLU A 3 14.87 0.92 -4.00
N TYR A 4 13.58 0.71 -3.69
CA TYR A 4 12.53 0.51 -4.68
C TYR A 4 12.35 1.70 -5.62
N LEU A 5 12.42 2.94 -5.10
CA LEU A 5 12.31 4.13 -5.93
C LEU A 5 13.50 4.28 -6.87
N THR A 6 14.70 3.89 -6.41
CA THR A 6 15.91 3.90 -7.23
C THR A 6 15.82 2.90 -8.38
N TYR A 7 15.37 1.67 -8.12
CA TYR A 7 15.20 0.67 -9.17
C TYR A 7 14.11 1.05 -10.18
N ILE A 8 13.00 1.64 -9.72
CA ILE A 8 11.95 2.15 -10.61
C ILE A 8 12.52 3.25 -11.52
N ALA A 9 13.29 4.20 -10.97
CA ALA A 9 13.89 5.28 -11.76
C ALA A 9 14.87 4.74 -12.82
N ILE A 10 15.69 3.76 -12.47
CA ILE A 10 16.62 3.09 -13.41
C ILE A 10 15.82 2.39 -14.52
N GLY A 11 14.78 1.64 -14.18
CA GLY A 11 13.93 0.95 -15.16
C GLY A 11 13.25 1.91 -16.14
N VAL A 12 12.73 3.03 -15.64
CA VAL A 12 12.16 4.10 -16.47
C VAL A 12 13.23 4.71 -17.38
N GLY A 13 14.44 4.93 -16.89
CA GLY A 13 15.56 5.40 -17.70
C GLY A 13 15.91 4.46 -18.86
N ILE A 14 15.97 3.15 -18.59
CA ILE A 14 16.22 2.12 -19.62
C ILE A 14 15.08 2.10 -20.65
N LEU A 15 13.82 2.27 -20.21
CA LEU A 15 12.65 2.34 -21.08
C LEU A 15 12.73 3.52 -22.05
N PHE A 16 13.20 4.69 -21.59
CA PHE A 16 13.40 5.85 -22.46
C PHE A 16 14.53 5.64 -23.46
N LEU A 17 15.64 5.03 -23.04
CA LEU A 17 16.76 4.73 -23.94
C LEU A 17 16.35 3.74 -25.04
N SER A 18 15.48 2.78 -24.73
CA SER A 18 15.00 1.79 -25.69
C SER A 18 14.07 2.37 -26.77
N LEU A 19 13.53 3.57 -26.60
CA LEU A 19 12.80 4.30 -27.66
C LEU A 19 13.71 4.80 -28.79
N LEU A 20 15.01 4.96 -28.53
CA LEU A 20 15.99 5.47 -29.49
C LEU A 20 16.57 4.37 -30.39
N VAL A 21 16.41 3.09 -29.99
CA VAL A 21 16.97 1.95 -30.71
C VAL A 21 15.92 1.36 -31.66
N PRO A 22 16.15 1.39 -32.99
CA PRO A 22 15.25 0.76 -33.95
C PRO A 22 15.21 -0.76 -33.71
N GLY A 23 14.02 -1.28 -33.42
CA GLY A 23 13.78 -2.67 -33.02
C GLY A 23 13.21 -2.82 -31.60
N LEU A 24 13.73 -2.06 -30.64
CA LEU A 24 13.20 -2.03 -29.26
C LEU A 24 12.10 -0.99 -29.07
N LYS A 25 12.05 0.02 -29.94
CA LYS A 25 11.05 1.09 -29.91
C LYS A 25 9.61 0.56 -29.84
N MET A 26 9.23 -0.43 -30.66
CA MET A 26 7.87 -0.97 -30.65
C MET A 26 7.51 -1.65 -29.32
N VAL A 27 8.48 -2.30 -28.67
CA VAL A 27 8.29 -2.95 -27.37
C VAL A 27 8.14 -1.88 -26.28
N ALA A 28 9.01 -0.87 -26.28
CA ALA A 28 8.94 0.23 -25.32
C ALA A 28 7.63 1.03 -25.45
N GLU A 29 7.18 1.33 -26.66
CA GLU A 29 5.88 1.97 -26.91
C GLU A 29 4.70 1.12 -26.40
N GLY A 30 4.75 -0.20 -26.59
CA GLY A 30 3.75 -1.12 -26.06
C GLY A 30 3.68 -1.11 -24.52
N ILE A 31 4.84 -1.11 -23.85
CA ILE A 31 4.92 -1.03 -22.39
C ILE A 31 4.42 0.31 -21.88
N ILE A 32 4.82 1.42 -22.51
CA ILE A 32 4.36 2.76 -22.14
C ILE A 32 2.85 2.87 -22.30
N LYS A 33 2.30 2.39 -23.41
CA LYS A 33 0.86 2.39 -23.66
C LYS A 33 0.11 1.58 -22.61
N ALA A 34 0.56 0.36 -22.30
CA ALA A 34 -0.03 -0.46 -21.26
C ALA A 34 0.02 0.22 -19.87
N GLY A 35 1.14 0.89 -19.55
CA GLY A 35 1.27 1.66 -18.32
C GLY A 35 0.31 2.86 -18.26
N VAL A 36 0.17 3.60 -19.35
CA VAL A 36 -0.78 4.72 -19.46
C VAL A 36 -2.22 4.23 -19.36
N ASP A 37 -2.58 3.16 -20.08
CA ASP A 37 -3.92 2.57 -20.02
C ASP A 37 -4.26 2.09 -18.60
N PHE A 38 -3.30 1.49 -17.90
CA PHE A 38 -3.44 1.10 -16.49
C PHE A 38 -3.66 2.31 -15.57
N ILE A 39 -2.89 3.38 -15.73
CA ILE A 39 -3.09 4.61 -14.96
C ILE A 39 -4.47 5.20 -15.26
N ILE A 40 -4.87 5.26 -16.52
CA ILE A 40 -6.20 5.74 -16.93
C ILE A 40 -7.30 4.89 -16.30
N GLU A 41 -7.15 3.56 -16.27
CA GLU A 41 -8.12 2.64 -15.66
C GLU A 41 -8.22 2.85 -14.15
N ILE A 42 -7.10 2.96 -13.45
CA ILE A 42 -7.07 3.36 -12.03
C ILE A 42 -7.77 4.71 -11.85
N MET A 43 -7.50 5.66 -12.74
CA MET A 43 -8.13 6.97 -12.75
C MET A 43 -9.59 6.95 -13.18
N LYS A 44 -10.18 5.87 -13.69
CA LYS A 44 -11.65 5.78 -13.84
C LYS A 44 -12.31 5.49 -12.50
N HIS A 45 -11.61 4.78 -11.63
CA HIS A 45 -12.08 4.39 -10.31
C HIS A 45 -11.65 5.37 -9.19
N LYS A 46 -11.40 6.65 -9.50
CA LYS A 46 -10.96 7.66 -8.50
C LYS A 46 -11.88 7.70 -7.30
N ALA A 47 -13.19 7.60 -7.53
CA ALA A 47 -14.19 7.59 -6.47
C ALA A 47 -14.04 6.37 -5.56
N THR A 48 -13.80 5.19 -6.12
CA THR A 48 -13.56 3.96 -5.36
C THR A 48 -12.29 4.04 -4.52
N PHE A 49 -11.19 4.54 -5.09
CA PHE A 49 -9.94 4.77 -4.35
C PHE A 49 -10.08 5.84 -3.28
N LEU A 50 -10.85 6.91 -3.55
CA LEU A 50 -11.14 7.95 -2.56
C LEU A 50 -11.97 7.39 -1.41
N ILE A 51 -13.03 6.64 -1.70
CA ILE A 51 -13.87 5.97 -0.69
C ILE A 51 -13.02 4.99 0.12
N TRP A 52 -12.17 4.21 -0.55
CA TRP A 52 -11.24 3.29 0.12
C TRP A 52 -10.25 4.04 1.03
N GLY A 53 -9.67 5.14 0.54
CA GLY A 53 -8.75 5.97 1.31
C GLY A 53 -9.42 6.57 2.55
N ILE A 54 -10.61 7.16 2.39
CA ILE A 54 -11.40 7.69 3.51
C ILE A 54 -11.75 6.58 4.51
N LYS A 55 -12.22 5.43 4.02
CA LYS A 55 -12.59 4.29 4.88
C LYS A 55 -11.38 3.76 5.66
N THR A 56 -10.23 3.66 5.01
CA THR A 56 -8.99 3.21 5.64
C THR A 56 -8.56 4.20 6.71
N LEU A 57 -8.54 5.49 6.37
CA LEU A 57 -8.12 6.53 7.31
C LEU A 57 -9.06 6.61 8.51
N VAL A 58 -10.39 6.65 8.29
CA VAL A 58 -11.38 6.65 9.37
C VAL A 58 -11.30 5.36 10.20
N GLY A 59 -11.18 4.20 9.56
CA GLY A 59 -11.11 2.90 10.24
C GLY A 59 -9.86 2.73 11.09
N ASP A 60 -8.72 3.26 10.63
CA ASP A 60 -7.47 3.22 11.39
C ASP A 60 -7.50 4.18 12.57
N HIS A 61 -8.01 5.40 12.39
CA HIS A 61 -8.18 6.34 13.49
C HIS A 61 -9.22 5.84 14.51
N ALA A 62 -10.31 5.22 14.05
CA ALA A 62 -11.29 4.60 14.93
C ALA A 62 -10.67 3.46 15.75
N ARG A 63 -9.83 2.62 15.14
CA ARG A 63 -9.09 1.57 15.87
C ARG A 63 -8.09 2.14 16.87
N VAL A 64 -7.34 3.17 16.50
CA VAL A 64 -6.41 3.83 17.42
C VAL A 64 -7.16 4.47 18.60
N LEU A 65 -8.29 5.13 18.33
CA LEU A 65 -9.13 5.70 19.39
C LEU A 65 -9.72 4.60 20.28
N GLN A 66 -10.25 3.51 19.72
CA GLN A 66 -10.70 2.36 20.49
C GLN A 66 -9.58 1.80 21.37
N HIS A 67 -8.37 1.68 20.83
CA HIS A 67 -7.22 1.22 21.58
C HIS A 67 -6.82 2.19 22.71
N ALA A 68 -7.02 3.50 22.54
CA ALA A 68 -6.72 4.49 23.56
C ALA A 68 -7.76 4.51 24.70
N PHE A 69 -9.01 4.11 24.43
CA PHE A 69 -10.09 4.11 25.42
C PHE A 69 -10.38 2.74 26.06
N GLN A 70 -9.79 1.66 25.55
CA GLN A 70 -9.92 0.31 26.11
C GLN A 70 -8.73 -0.03 27.00
N SER A 71 -8.98 -0.84 28.05
CA SER A 71 -7.90 -1.33 28.91
C SER A 71 -6.90 -2.16 28.09
N GLN A 72 -5.62 -1.99 28.40
CA GLN A 72 -4.53 -2.77 27.80
C GLN A 72 -4.74 -4.29 27.98
N ASP A 73 -5.44 -4.68 29.05
CA ASP A 73 -5.77 -6.08 29.36
C ASP A 73 -6.75 -6.72 28.37
N THR A 74 -7.62 -5.91 27.77
CA THR A 74 -8.60 -6.39 26.79
C THR A 74 -8.01 -6.49 25.37
N LEU A 75 -6.94 -5.75 25.08
CA LEU A 75 -6.41 -5.56 23.74
C LEU A 75 -5.18 -6.42 23.44
N ASP A 76 -4.30 -6.59 24.43
CA ASP A 76 -3.08 -7.37 24.25
C ASP A 76 -3.35 -8.85 24.60
N PRO A 77 -3.37 -9.76 23.60
CA PRO A 77 -3.53 -11.18 23.87
C PRO A 77 -2.42 -11.75 24.77
N THR A 78 -1.25 -11.11 24.81
CA THR A 78 -0.12 -11.49 25.68
C THR A 78 -0.42 -11.19 27.15
N GLN A 79 -1.07 -10.04 27.44
CA GLN A 79 -1.51 -9.68 28.79
C GLN A 79 -2.60 -10.64 29.29
N ARG A 80 -3.53 -11.05 28.41
CA ARG A 80 -4.54 -12.06 28.74
C ARG A 80 -3.92 -13.41 29.12
N VAL A 81 -2.95 -13.89 28.34
CA VAL A 81 -2.23 -15.14 28.66
C VAL A 81 -1.45 -15.02 29.97
N ARG A 82 -0.84 -13.85 30.22
CA ARG A 82 -0.11 -13.57 31.46
C ARG A 82 -1.02 -13.56 32.70
N ARG A 83 -2.19 -12.92 32.64
CA ARG A 83 -3.17 -12.93 33.73
C ARG A 83 -3.73 -14.31 34.04
N ALA A 84 -4.02 -15.10 33.01
CA ALA A 84 -4.43 -16.49 33.18
C ALA A 84 -3.32 -17.33 33.85
N ALA A 85 -2.05 -17.08 33.53
CA ALA A 85 -0.91 -17.73 34.18
C ALA A 85 -0.66 -17.23 35.62
N GLU A 86 -0.96 -15.96 35.90
CA GLU A 86 -0.84 -15.34 37.23
C GLU A 86 -2.07 -15.60 38.14
N GLY A 87 -3.12 -16.26 37.62
CA GLY A 87 -4.29 -16.70 38.39
C GLY A 87 -5.34 -15.61 38.66
N TYR A 88 -5.35 -14.55 37.84
CA TYR A 88 -6.31 -13.45 37.97
C TYR A 88 -7.66 -13.69 37.28
N ASP A 89 -7.71 -14.62 36.33
CA ASP A 89 -8.93 -15.01 35.60
C ASP A 89 -9.20 -16.51 35.85
N GLU A 90 -10.26 -16.82 36.62
CA GLU A 90 -10.82 -18.18 36.81
C GLU A 90 -11.82 -18.57 35.71
#